data_AF-A0A521V2L3-F1
#
_entry.id   AF-A0A521V2L3-F1
#
_cell.length_a   1.000
_cell.length_b   1.000
_cell.length_c   1.000
_cell.angle_alpha   90.00
_cell.angle_beta   90.00
_cell.angle_gamma   90.00
#
_symmetry.space_group_name_H-M   'P 1'
#
loop_
_entity.id
_entity.type
_entity.pdbx_description
1 polymer ?
#
loop_
_entity_poly.entity_id
_entity_poly.type
_entity_poly.pdbx_seq_one_letter_code
_entity_poly.pdbx_strand_id
1 'polypeptide(L)'
;EVMLKPGEFGATTIKDPIMKLAEIDPLYVEVVLPVNLYRKVRLGQRAIVVPEAPIGGSYSTVVRVVDRVIDAKSGTFGVRLELPNPKREIPAGVRCRVHFSDLDSDSPPGKSPQRPARAAKSAG
;
A
#
# COMPACT_ATOMS: atom_id res chain seq x y z
N GLU A 1 0.40 21.03 2.33
CA GLU A 1 0.96 21.98 3.33
C GLU A 1 1.80 23.01 2.61
N VAL A 2 1.55 24.30 2.86
CA VAL A 2 2.34 25.39 2.29
C VAL A 2 3.45 25.73 3.28
N MET A 3 4.70 25.57 2.84
CA MET A 3 5.88 25.67 3.71
C MET A 3 6.58 27.02 3.62
N LEU A 4 6.28 27.80 2.57
CA LEU A 4 6.79 29.15 2.35
C LEU A 4 5.64 30.13 2.11
N LYS A 5 5.66 31.27 2.79
CA LYS A 5 4.62 32.30 2.74
C LYS A 5 5.02 33.46 1.82
N PRO A 6 4.05 34.22 1.27
CA PRO A 6 4.34 35.44 0.51
C PRO A 6 5.19 36.42 1.32
N GLY A 7 6.33 36.87 0.76
CA GLY A 7 7.25 37.81 1.40
C GLY A 7 8.42 37.18 2.15
N GLU A 8 8.44 35.85 2.33
CA GLU A 8 9.64 35.14 2.78
C GLU A 8 10.65 35.02 1.64
N PHE A 9 11.95 35.12 1.95
CA PHE A 9 13.01 34.97 0.96
C PHE A 9 13.00 33.53 0.41
N GLY A 10 12.63 33.38 -0.87
CA GLY A 10 12.63 32.09 -1.55
C GLY A 10 14.06 31.62 -1.85
N ALA A 11 14.44 30.50 -1.23
CA ALA A 11 15.49 29.56 -1.60
C ALA A 11 16.65 30.09 -2.47
N THR A 12 17.82 30.28 -1.85
CA THR A 12 19.10 30.48 -2.58
C THR A 12 19.62 29.17 -3.23
N THR A 13 18.96 28.03 -3.00
CA THR A 13 19.34 26.71 -3.53
C THR A 13 18.10 25.83 -3.80
N ILE A 14 18.19 24.90 -4.75
CA ILE A 14 17.10 23.97 -5.18
C ILE A 14 16.51 23.08 -4.04
N LYS A 15 17.11 23.09 -2.84
CA LYS A 15 16.79 22.17 -1.75
C LYS A 15 15.69 22.64 -0.80
N ASP A 16 15.15 23.85 -0.94
CA ASP A 16 14.16 24.38 -0.01
C ASP A 16 12.74 24.16 -0.55
N PRO A 17 11.99 23.16 -0.06
CA PRO A 17 10.65 22.86 -0.56
C PRO A 17 9.65 23.95 -0.16
N ILE A 18 8.89 24.45 -1.13
CA ILE A 18 7.88 25.49 -0.91
C ILE A 18 6.50 24.93 -0.53
N MET A 19 6.25 23.66 -0.87
CA MET A 19 4.95 23.02 -0.71
C MET A 19 5.08 21.49 -0.66
N LYS A 20 4.23 20.85 0.14
CA LYS A 20 4.05 19.39 0.18
C LYS A 20 2.64 19.02 -0.30
N LEU A 21 2.58 18.20 -1.34
CA LEU A 21 1.34 17.64 -1.90
C LEU A 21 1.19 16.17 -1.50
N ALA A 22 -0.03 15.76 -1.17
CA ALA A 22 -0.37 14.37 -0.87
C ALA A 22 -1.23 13.81 -2.00
N GLU A 23 -0.82 12.67 -2.54
CA GLU A 23 -1.62 11.88 -3.48
C GLU A 23 -2.57 10.98 -2.68
N ILE A 24 -3.86 11.03 -3.01
CA ILE A 24 -4.94 10.32 -2.29
C ILE A 24 -5.57 9.20 -3.12
N ASP A 25 -4.99 8.91 -4.28
CA ASP A 25 -5.32 7.75 -5.12
C ASP A 25 -4.03 7.24 -5.79
N PRO A 26 -3.55 6.02 -5.46
CA PRO A 26 -4.13 5.10 -4.49
C PRO A 26 -3.87 5.53 -3.04
N LEU A 27 -4.74 5.08 -2.12
CA LEU A 27 -4.49 5.18 -0.68
C LEU A 27 -3.61 4.01 -0.21
N TYR A 28 -2.75 4.28 0.76
CA TYR A 28 -1.97 3.26 1.44
C TYR A 28 -2.57 2.95 2.81
N VAL A 29 -2.89 1.69 3.05
CA VAL A 29 -3.39 1.21 4.34
C VAL A 29 -2.23 0.53 5.06
N GLU A 30 -1.84 1.06 6.21
CA GLU A 30 -0.76 0.52 7.04
C GLU A 30 -1.35 -0.27 8.21
N VAL A 31 -0.87 -1.49 8.40
CA VAL A 31 -1.32 -2.40 9.45
C VAL A 31 -0.11 -2.94 10.18
N VAL A 32 -0.19 -2.96 11.51
CA VAL A 32 0.83 -3.56 12.38
C VAL A 32 0.31 -4.91 12.86
N LEU A 33 1.06 -5.98 12.61
CA LEU A 33 0.67 -7.35 12.91
C LEU A 33 1.66 -8.03 13.86
N PRO A 34 1.21 -8.96 14.72
CA PRO A 34 2.09 -9.75 15.57
C PRO A 34 2.94 -10.74 14.78
N VAL A 35 4.16 -11.02 15.25
CA VAL A 35 5.14 -11.90 14.59
C VAL A 35 4.64 -13.33 14.31
N ASN A 36 3.64 -13.84 15.04
CA ASN A 36 3.06 -15.17 14.79
C ASN A 36 2.30 -15.26 13.43
N LEU A 37 1.96 -14.11 12.83
CA LEU A 37 1.40 -14.01 11.48
C LEU A 37 2.48 -13.76 10.41
N TYR A 38 3.73 -13.62 10.81
CA TYR A 38 4.85 -13.50 9.89
C TYR A 38 4.91 -14.76 9.00
N ARG A 39 5.10 -14.58 7.69
CA ARG A 39 4.98 -15.61 6.62
C ARG A 39 3.57 -16.11 6.30
N LYS A 40 2.56 -15.88 7.15
CA LYS A 40 1.14 -16.13 6.80
C LYS A 40 0.58 -15.03 5.91
N VAL A 41 1.03 -13.80 6.12
CA VAL A 41 0.74 -12.68 5.22
C VAL A 41 1.82 -12.58 4.14
N ARG A 42 1.41 -12.59 2.87
CA ARG A 42 2.32 -12.59 1.71
C ARG A 42 2.05 -11.42 0.76
N LEU A 43 3.09 -11.03 0.02
CA LEU A 43 2.98 -10.07 -1.07
C LEU A 43 1.96 -10.56 -2.12
N GLY A 44 1.08 -9.65 -2.56
CA GLY A 44 0.01 -9.95 -3.52
C GLY A 44 -1.23 -10.62 -2.92
N GLN A 45 -1.23 -10.96 -1.63
CA GLN A 45 -2.38 -11.55 -0.96
C GLN A 45 -3.56 -10.57 -0.94
N ARG A 46 -4.77 -11.09 -1.14
CA ARG A 46 -6.00 -10.31 -1.10
C ARG A 46 -6.42 -10.03 0.35
N ALA A 47 -6.97 -8.85 0.56
CA ALA A 47 -7.59 -8.48 1.82
C ALA A 47 -8.78 -7.56 1.59
N ILE A 48 -9.64 -7.45 2.59
CA ILE A 48 -10.77 -6.52 2.63
C ILE A 48 -10.49 -5.45 3.68
N VAL A 49 -10.56 -4.19 3.26
CA VAL A 49 -10.46 -3.01 4.14
C VAL A 49 -11.85 -2.51 4.47
N VAL A 50 -12.12 -2.30 5.74
CA VAL A 50 -13.39 -1.79 6.28
C VAL A 50 -13.09 -0.50 7.06
N PRO A 51 -13.29 0.68 6.46
CA PRO A 51 -13.16 1.96 7.15
C PRO A 51 -14.14 2.10 8.32
N GLU A 52 -13.76 2.87 9.34
CA GLU A 52 -14.67 3.23 10.42
C GLU A 52 -15.80 4.17 9.93
N ALA A 53 -16.88 4.25 10.73
CA ALA A 53 -17.98 5.17 10.47
C ALA A 53 -17.48 6.63 10.50
N PRO A 54 -18.06 7.54 9.68
CA PRO A 54 -19.27 7.38 8.86
C PRO A 54 -19.03 6.84 7.45
N ILE A 55 -17.80 6.56 7.05
CA ILE A 55 -17.47 6.16 5.67
C ILE A 55 -17.99 4.75 5.38
N GLY A 56 -17.71 3.81 6.27
CA GLY A 56 -18.16 2.42 6.14
C GLY A 56 -17.72 1.77 4.83
N GLY A 57 -18.46 0.72 4.43
CA GLY A 57 -18.19 -0.04 3.21
C GLY A 57 -17.12 -1.12 3.37
N SER A 58 -16.82 -1.83 2.29
CA SER A 58 -15.82 -2.89 2.25
C SER A 58 -15.11 -2.85 0.90
N TYR A 59 -13.79 -2.71 0.94
CA TYR A 59 -12.98 -2.47 -0.25
C TYR A 59 -11.95 -3.58 -0.41
N SER A 60 -11.96 -4.24 -1.56
CA SER A 60 -10.94 -5.25 -1.89
C SER A 60 -9.62 -4.57 -2.20
N THR A 61 -8.54 -5.11 -1.65
CA THR A 61 -7.17 -4.62 -1.82
C THR A 61 -6.18 -5.79 -1.90
N VAL A 62 -4.92 -5.47 -2.19
CA VAL A 62 -3.81 -6.42 -2.19
C VAL A 62 -2.68 -5.91 -1.32
N VAL A 63 -1.98 -6.84 -0.67
CA VAL A 63 -0.76 -6.56 0.07
C VAL A 63 0.36 -6.19 -0.91
N ARG A 64 0.96 -5.02 -0.73
CA ARG A 64 2.08 -4.53 -1.56
C ARG A 64 3.42 -4.57 -0.88
N VAL A 65 3.45 -4.42 0.44
CA VAL A 65 4.67 -4.46 1.23
C VAL A 65 4.42 -5.28 2.49
N VAL A 66 5.36 -6.16 2.79
CA VAL A 66 5.48 -6.84 4.09
C VAL A 66 6.88 -6.52 4.59
N ASP A 67 6.97 -5.83 5.72
CA ASP A 67 8.26 -5.45 6.28
C ASP A 67 9.04 -6.69 6.68
N ARG A 68 10.32 -6.73 6.27
CA ARG A 68 11.22 -7.84 6.59
C ARG A 68 11.81 -7.72 7.99
N VAL A 69 11.68 -6.56 8.61
CA VAL A 69 12.21 -6.25 9.94
C VAL A 69 11.07 -6.32 10.94
N ILE A 70 11.31 -7.03 12.05
CA ILE A 70 10.39 -7.12 13.17
C ILE A 70 10.85 -6.12 14.23
N ASP A 71 9.92 -5.34 14.76
CA ASP A 71 10.17 -4.50 15.92
C ASP A 71 10.41 -5.39 17.15
N ALA A 72 11.62 -5.33 17.70
CA ALA A 72 12.03 -6.14 18.84
C ALA A 72 11.32 -5.75 20.16
N LYS A 73 10.80 -4.52 20.28
CA LYS A 73 10.13 -4.06 21.49
C LYS A 73 8.73 -4.65 21.62
N SER A 74 7.99 -4.72 20.51
CA SER A 74 6.58 -5.14 20.48
C SER A 74 6.36 -6.52 19.84
N GLY A 75 7.36 -7.08 19.17
CA GLY A 75 7.22 -8.32 18.40
C GLY A 75 6.24 -8.18 17.24
N THR A 76 6.21 -7.01 16.60
CA THR A 76 5.29 -6.70 15.49
C THR A 76 6.03 -6.36 14.21
N PHE A 77 5.37 -6.54 13.06
CA PHE A 77 5.87 -6.12 11.76
C PHE A 77 4.81 -5.30 11.01
N GLY A 78 5.28 -4.40 10.13
CA GLY A 78 4.42 -3.58 9.28
C GLY A 78 4.00 -4.31 8.01
N VAL A 79 2.75 -4.07 7.60
CA VAL A 79 2.20 -4.48 6.30
C VAL A 79 1.53 -3.28 5.66
N ARG A 80 1.79 -3.06 4.37
CA ARG A 80 1.13 -2.01 3.58
C ARG A 80 0.30 -2.62 2.47
N LEU A 81 -0.96 -2.19 2.40
CA LEU A 81 -1.90 -2.53 1.34
C LEU A 81 -2.15 -1.31 0.46
N GLU A 82 -2.44 -1.54 -0.82
CA GLU A 82 -2.74 -0.49 -1.81
C GLU A 82 -4.23 -0.51 -2.12
N LEU A 83 -4.93 0.55 -1.72
CA LEU A 83 -6.36 0.70 -1.85
C LEU A 83 -6.67 1.73 -2.94
N PRO A 84 -7.16 1.31 -4.12
CA PRO A 84 -7.60 2.24 -5.15
C PRO A 84 -8.72 3.14 -4.62
N ASN A 85 -8.59 4.45 -4.83
CA ASN A 85 -9.57 5.45 -4.43
C ASN A 85 -9.89 6.42 -5.58
N PRO A 86 -10.29 5.92 -6.77
CA PRO A 86 -10.43 6.73 -7.97
C PRO A 86 -11.49 7.81 -7.85
N LYS A 87 -12.52 7.58 -7.02
CA LYS A 87 -13.58 8.55 -6.74
C LYS A 87 -13.24 9.51 -5.60
N ARG A 88 -12.14 9.29 -4.90
CA ARG A 88 -11.66 10.10 -3.75
C ARG A 88 -12.71 10.22 -2.63
N GLU A 89 -13.52 9.19 -2.46
CA GLU A 89 -14.61 9.13 -1.48
C GLU A 89 -14.09 8.81 -0.08
N ILE A 90 -12.94 8.12 0.00
CA ILE A 90 -12.30 7.77 1.27
C ILE A 90 -11.28 8.87 1.62
N PRO A 91 -11.45 9.60 2.74
CA PRO A 91 -10.44 10.54 3.19
C PRO A 91 -9.22 9.82 3.78
N ALA A 92 -8.04 10.39 3.56
CA ALA A 92 -6.81 9.88 4.16
C ALA A 92 -6.82 10.06 5.70
N GLY A 93 -6.13 9.17 6.42
CA GLY A 93 -6.00 9.22 7.88
C GLY A 93 -7.14 8.55 8.67
N VAL A 94 -8.13 7.98 7.98
CA VAL A 94 -9.24 7.25 8.60
C VAL A 94 -8.76 5.90 9.13
N ARG A 95 -9.20 5.55 10.33
CA ARG A 95 -8.97 4.22 10.90
C ARG A 95 -9.76 3.16 10.13
N CYS A 96 -9.12 2.04 9.86
CA CYS A 96 -9.73 0.94 9.14
C CYS A 96 -9.41 -0.38 9.83
N ARG A 97 -10.29 -1.36 9.64
CA ARG A 97 -10.02 -2.77 9.95
C ARG A 97 -9.68 -3.51 8.67
N VAL A 98 -8.80 -4.50 8.76
CA VAL A 98 -8.36 -5.30 7.61
C VAL A 98 -8.62 -6.77 7.88
N HIS A 99 -9.24 -7.43 6.92
CA HIS A 99 -9.50 -8.86 6.91
C HIS A 99 -8.66 -9.50 5.79
N PHE A 100 -7.62 -10.24 6.16
CA PHE A 100 -6.80 -10.97 5.20
C PHE A 100 -7.53 -12.23 4.74
N SER A 101 -7.61 -12.45 3.43
CA SER A 101 -8.16 -13.68 2.87
C SER A 101 -7.11 -14.80 3.02
N ASP A 102 -7.54 -15.97 3.46
CA ASP A 102 -6.74 -17.19 3.46
C ASP A 102 -5.44 -17.17 4.30
N LEU A 103 -5.52 -16.75 5.57
CA LEU A 103 -4.39 -16.87 6.52
C LEU A 103 -3.90 -18.32 6.72
N ASP A 104 -4.70 -19.30 6.29
CA ASP A 104 -4.43 -20.74 6.41
C ASP A 104 -4.09 -21.41 5.06
N SER A 105 -4.17 -20.70 3.93
CA SER A 105 -3.84 -21.31 2.63
C SER A 105 -2.34 -21.21 2.34
N ASP A 106 -1.65 -22.34 2.42
CA ASP A 106 -0.25 -22.46 2.04
C ASP A 106 -0.04 -22.44 0.50
N SER A 107 -0.90 -21.71 -0.24
CA SER A 107 -0.84 -21.69 -1.70
C SER A 107 0.22 -20.71 -2.19
N PRO A 108 1.15 -21.14 -3.07
CA PRO A 108 2.19 -20.27 -3.60
C PRO A 108 1.58 -19.16 -4.48
N PRO A 109 2.14 -17.94 -4.46
CA PRO A 109 1.65 -16.84 -5.28
C PRO A 109 1.75 -17.21 -6.76
N GLY A 110 0.62 -17.10 -7.46
CA GLY A 110 0.46 -17.43 -8.86
C GLY A 110 1.50 -16.72 -9.75
N LYS A 111 2.00 -17.48 -10.73
CA LYS A 111 2.92 -17.06 -11.78
C LYS A 111 2.57 -15.67 -12.32
N SER A 112 3.58 -14.81 -12.37
CA SER A 112 3.62 -13.62 -13.23
C SER A 112 3.12 -13.98 -14.64
N PRO A 113 2.33 -13.12 -15.31
CA PRO A 113 1.96 -13.37 -16.69
C PRO A 113 3.23 -13.36 -17.54
N GLN A 114 3.64 -14.55 -18.01
CA GLN A 114 4.71 -14.68 -18.99
C GLN A 114 4.26 -13.94 -20.25
N ARG A 115 5.01 -12.89 -20.60
CA ARG A 115 4.94 -12.23 -21.91
C ARG A 115 4.90 -13.31 -23.00
N PRO A 116 3.96 -13.27 -23.96
CA PRO A 116 4.01 -14.17 -25.09
C PRO A 116 5.31 -13.90 -25.87
N ALA A 117 6.12 -14.94 -26.03
CA ALA A 117 7.31 -14.90 -26.88
C ALA A 117 6.87 -14.57 -28.31
N ARG A 118 7.37 -13.45 -28.84
CA ARG A 118 7.20 -13.08 -30.24
C ARG A 118 7.87 -14.16 -31.09
N ALA A 119 7.06 -14.88 -31.86
CA ALA A 119 7.48 -15.96 -32.74
C ALA A 119 8.57 -15.49 -33.70
N ALA A 120 9.68 -16.23 -33.72
CA ALA A 120 10.64 -16.19 -34.81
C ALA A 120 9.96 -16.75 -36.07
N LYS A 121 9.89 -15.94 -37.13
CA LYS A 121 9.69 -16.43 -38.49
C LYS A 121 11.05 -16.43 -39.17
N SER A 122 11.57 -17.63 -39.42
CA SER A 122 12.59 -17.93 -40.41
C SER A 122 11.94 -18.69 -41.56
N ALA A 123 12.10 -18.17 -42.78
CA ALA A 123 11.92 -18.81 -44.10
C ALA A 123 11.79 -17.62 -45.07
N GLY A 124 12.48 -17.51 -46.18
CA GLY A 124 13.39 -18.36 -46.95
C GLY A 124 13.64 -17.63 -48.26
#